data_AF-E4ZMP2-F1
#
_entry.id   AF-E4ZMP2-F1
#
_cell.length_a   1.000
_cell.length_b   1.000
_cell.length_c   1.000
_cell.angle_alpha   90.00
_cell.angle_beta   90.00
_cell.angle_gamma   90.00
#
_symmetry.space_group_name_H-M   'P 1'
#
loop_
_entity.id
_entity.type
_entity.pdbx_description
1 polymer ?
#
loop_
_entity_poly.entity_id
_entity_poly.type
_entity_poly.pdbx_seq_one_letter_code
_entity_poly.pdbx_strand_id
1 'polypeptide(L)'
;MYLFDMRLQGASKALSRKLVACHGRVGEPWLCRGVVVKKKKKKKKKKKKKKKKKKKLGRRAEVKLQRTSAIREPVACRRNCSEAPWKSRTGAFSLKAWRVAELDRAQCKAMVKALRDNKEKKKKKKKKTKKKKKSACRGPVALAQCAHGLPAGALCSQIARAQARPHPRFSTPALSFSLSITKRKDMSDEEPDLELLELLRARFGLNNKNEGPPDTKVLSSAQFIYDNSTDVALDMRSTKAAATLIHAEMQKREYSAATWSQQPLHPQSKDEATLNFIFTMDLLNFSFWSEKSEEERFAIVYQGKRWTGYFSLVALLQRALEQDIPITSPSFWIDEETCTEEVLRTVFSSGTEGGEEIPLFAERVKCLREAGRVLDEEFDGSVATLVEDAQGSAARLVNLLAEKFSCFRDEGTFEKKSVRFLKRAQIFVADVWACFQGEGYGEFDDVDNITMFADYRIPQILQQLSIISYCPPLANAIERFQPIESGHTWEMQIRGCSIWAVELLRREIVKLNPEAKVNAVLIDFFLYDLAKEREKEALEGGGEVMPHHRTRSIWY
;
A
#
# COMPACT_ATOMS: atom_id res chain seq x y z
N MET A 1 -38.25 53.06 -22.96
CA MET A 1 -38.13 53.65 -21.60
C MET A 1 -36.68 53.61 -21.16
N TYR A 2 -36.03 54.77 -21.27
CA TYR A 2 -34.87 55.32 -20.52
C TYR A 2 -33.83 54.33 -19.95
N LEU A 3 -32.62 54.28 -20.51
CA LEU A 3 -31.47 55.17 -20.22
C LEU A 3 -30.96 55.03 -18.78
N PHE A 4 -29.74 54.51 -18.60
CA PHE A 4 -28.66 55.34 -18.08
C PHE A 4 -27.30 54.74 -18.45
N ASP A 5 -26.47 55.63 -18.98
CA ASP A 5 -25.17 55.43 -19.61
C ASP A 5 -24.10 56.18 -18.81
N MET A 6 -22.84 55.77 -18.99
CA MET A 6 -21.59 56.55 -18.87
C MET A 6 -21.24 57.38 -17.62
N ARG A 7 -19.97 57.27 -17.19
CA ARG A 7 -18.91 58.30 -17.45
C ARG A 7 -17.51 57.78 -17.04
N LEU A 8 -16.59 57.71 -18.03
CA LEU A 8 -15.35 58.50 -18.22
C LEU A 8 -14.17 58.06 -17.33
N GLN A 9 -12.99 57.60 -17.78
CA GLN A 9 -12.05 57.99 -18.86
C GLN A 9 -11.51 59.43 -18.81
N GLY A 10 -10.17 59.53 -18.67
CA GLY A 10 -9.33 60.70 -18.90
C GLY A 10 -8.26 60.82 -17.79
N ALA A 11 -7.00 61.15 -18.02
CA ALA A 11 -6.18 61.30 -19.21
C ALA A 11 -4.71 61.37 -18.75
N SER A 12 -3.80 61.03 -19.66
CA SER A 12 -2.35 61.22 -19.57
C SER A 12 -1.96 62.71 -19.54
N LYS A 13 -0.99 63.08 -18.71
CA LYS A 13 -0.01 64.21 -18.82
C LYS A 13 0.90 64.15 -17.58
N ALA A 14 2.18 63.79 -17.68
CA ALA A 14 3.33 64.51 -18.22
C ALA A 14 4.14 65.26 -17.15
N LEU A 15 5.46 64.98 -17.16
CA LEU A 15 6.61 65.79 -16.73
C LEU A 15 6.95 65.98 -15.23
N SER A 16 8.08 65.34 -14.88
CA SER A 16 9.36 65.98 -14.51
C SER A 16 9.87 65.89 -13.05
N ARG A 17 11.18 65.61 -12.96
CA ARG A 17 12.13 65.79 -11.82
C ARG A 17 12.09 64.65 -10.77
N LYS A 18 13.17 63.92 -10.43
CA LYS A 18 14.62 64.20 -10.45
C LYS A 18 15.44 62.94 -10.80
N LEU A 19 16.46 63.15 -11.62
CA LEU A 19 17.70 62.36 -11.73
C LEU A 19 18.66 62.75 -10.60
N VAL A 20 19.43 61.77 -10.08
CA VAL A 20 20.90 61.73 -9.84
C VAL A 20 21.16 60.29 -9.32
N ALA A 21 21.76 59.30 -10.02
CA ALA A 21 23.01 59.17 -10.78
C ALA A 21 24.27 58.89 -9.92
N CYS A 22 24.77 57.65 -9.97
CA CYS A 22 26.19 57.21 -10.03
C CYS A 22 26.19 55.70 -10.39
N HIS A 23 26.44 55.32 -11.66
CA HIS A 23 27.72 54.83 -12.23
C HIS A 23 28.27 53.56 -11.52
N GLY A 24 28.58 52.43 -12.16
CA GLY A 24 28.56 52.00 -13.57
C GLY A 24 29.33 50.68 -13.76
N ARG A 25 28.93 49.85 -14.74
CA ARG A 25 29.74 49.03 -15.69
C ARG A 25 28.86 47.94 -16.35
N VAL A 26 28.48 48.14 -17.62
CA VAL A 26 29.03 47.53 -18.86
C VAL A 26 28.68 46.04 -19.04
N GLY A 27 27.87 45.74 -20.06
CA GLY A 27 27.56 44.37 -20.55
C GLY A 27 26.31 44.32 -21.44
N GLU A 28 26.51 44.08 -22.73
CA GLU A 28 25.58 44.19 -23.88
C GLU A 28 24.45 43.12 -24.01
N PRO A 29 23.52 43.23 -25.00
CA PRO A 29 22.12 42.81 -24.89
C PRO A 29 21.74 41.53 -25.70
N TRP A 30 20.42 41.26 -25.76
CA TRP A 30 19.67 40.31 -26.62
C TRP A 30 19.25 38.96 -26.01
N LEU A 31 17.97 38.82 -25.62
CA LEU A 31 17.08 37.65 -25.89
C LEU A 31 15.77 37.68 -25.08
N CYS A 32 14.92 38.70 -25.26
CA CYS A 32 13.56 38.67 -24.70
C CYS A 32 12.46 39.03 -25.70
N ARG A 33 12.42 38.35 -26.86
CA ARG A 33 11.24 38.31 -27.74
C ARG A 33 10.86 36.92 -28.30
N GLY A 34 11.50 35.83 -27.85
CA GLY A 34 11.24 34.47 -28.37
C GLY A 34 10.17 33.63 -27.63
N VAL A 35 9.84 33.95 -26.37
CA VAL A 35 9.09 33.03 -25.50
C VAL A 35 7.56 33.24 -25.56
N VAL A 36 7.09 34.46 -25.82
CA VAL A 36 5.65 34.78 -25.83
C VAL A 36 4.97 34.33 -27.14
N VAL A 37 5.70 34.34 -28.27
CA VAL A 37 5.16 33.92 -29.58
C VAL A 37 5.07 32.39 -29.71
N LYS A 38 6.03 31.64 -29.14
CA LYS A 38 6.01 30.16 -29.12
C LYS A 38 4.86 29.61 -28.24
N LYS A 39 4.55 30.23 -27.09
CA LYS A 39 3.41 29.82 -26.23
C LYS A 39 2.04 30.07 -26.90
N LYS A 40 1.86 31.18 -27.63
CA LYS A 40 0.61 31.47 -28.37
C LYS A 40 0.40 30.51 -29.56
N LYS A 41 1.47 30.18 -30.32
CA LYS A 41 1.40 29.19 -31.43
C LYS A 41 1.09 27.76 -30.93
N LYS A 42 1.69 27.29 -29.80
CA LYS A 42 1.37 25.98 -29.19
C LYS A 42 -0.09 25.89 -28.70
N LYS A 43 -0.64 26.95 -28.09
CA LYS A 43 -2.06 27.00 -27.68
C LYS A 43 -3.03 26.95 -28.87
N LYS A 44 -2.75 27.66 -29.98
CA LYS A 44 -3.56 27.59 -31.22
C LYS A 44 -3.52 26.20 -31.87
N LYS A 45 -2.35 25.53 -31.91
CA LYS A 45 -2.22 24.14 -32.42
C LYS A 45 -3.01 23.13 -31.56
N LYS A 46 -2.96 23.23 -30.22
CA LYS A 46 -3.75 22.38 -29.30
C LYS A 46 -5.27 22.58 -29.46
N LYS A 47 -5.75 23.83 -29.63
CA LYS A 47 -7.17 24.11 -29.91
C LYS A 47 -7.63 23.54 -31.27
N LYS A 48 -6.82 23.66 -32.34
CA LYS A 48 -7.14 23.05 -33.65
C LYS A 48 -7.18 21.50 -33.59
N LYS A 49 -6.27 20.85 -32.87
CA LYS A 49 -6.28 19.38 -32.66
C LYS A 49 -7.53 18.92 -31.89
N LYS A 50 -7.93 19.62 -30.81
CA LYS A 50 -9.19 19.30 -30.07
C LYS A 50 -10.44 19.47 -30.95
N LYS A 51 -10.49 20.50 -31.81
CA LYS A 51 -11.63 20.74 -32.72
C LYS A 51 -11.73 19.66 -33.81
N LYS A 52 -10.60 19.20 -34.37
CA LYS A 52 -10.56 18.05 -35.30
C LYS A 52 -10.96 16.72 -34.62
N LYS A 53 -10.56 16.48 -33.37
CA LYS A 53 -10.91 15.25 -32.63
C LYS A 53 -12.42 15.18 -32.32
N LYS A 54 -13.04 16.30 -31.91
CA LYS A 54 -14.52 16.40 -31.75
C LYS A 54 -15.27 16.17 -33.06
N LYS A 55 -14.79 16.71 -34.20
CA LYS A 55 -15.43 16.53 -35.51
C LYS A 55 -15.33 15.07 -36.02
N LYS A 56 -14.23 14.36 -35.70
CA LYS A 56 -14.07 12.91 -35.99
C LYS A 56 -14.98 12.03 -35.11
N LEU A 57 -15.19 12.38 -33.84
CA LEU A 57 -16.12 11.64 -32.96
C LEU A 57 -17.58 11.84 -33.37
N GLY A 58 -17.98 13.05 -33.78
CA GLY A 58 -19.33 13.32 -34.29
C GLY A 58 -19.68 12.49 -35.53
N ARG A 59 -18.79 12.44 -36.52
CA ARG A 59 -18.98 11.63 -37.74
C ARG A 59 -19.03 10.12 -37.48
N ARG A 60 -18.32 9.63 -36.45
CA ARG A 60 -18.36 8.20 -36.05
C ARG A 60 -19.67 7.81 -35.36
N ALA A 61 -20.31 8.73 -34.65
CA ALA A 61 -21.61 8.50 -34.03
C ALA A 61 -22.74 8.51 -35.08
N GLU A 62 -22.63 9.37 -36.10
CA GLU A 62 -23.59 9.48 -37.21
C GLU A 62 -23.62 8.23 -38.10
N VAL A 63 -22.45 7.65 -38.40
CA VAL A 63 -22.32 6.39 -39.16
C VAL A 63 -22.83 5.18 -38.37
N LYS A 64 -22.80 5.23 -37.03
CA LYS A 64 -23.30 4.13 -36.18
C LYS A 64 -24.82 4.16 -36.03
N LEU A 65 -25.44 5.35 -36.12
CA LEU A 65 -26.89 5.53 -36.07
C LEU A 65 -27.58 5.16 -37.39
N GLN A 66 -26.90 5.35 -38.53
CA GLN A 66 -27.41 4.94 -39.86
C GLN A 66 -27.36 3.42 -40.09
N ARG A 67 -26.53 2.67 -39.35
CA ARG A 67 -26.47 1.20 -39.44
C ARG A 67 -27.56 0.47 -38.65
N THR A 68 -28.24 1.15 -37.73
CA THR A 68 -29.30 0.55 -36.88
C THR A 68 -30.71 0.75 -37.40
N SER A 69 -30.91 1.47 -38.51
CA SER A 69 -32.24 1.77 -39.09
C SER A 69 -32.58 0.94 -40.34
N ALA A 70 -31.85 -0.13 -40.62
CA ALA A 70 -32.06 -0.97 -41.81
C ALA A 70 -32.20 -2.45 -41.43
N ILE A 71 -33.33 -2.82 -40.80
CA ILE A 71 -33.82 -4.21 -40.79
C ILE A 71 -35.33 -4.14 -41.05
N ARG A 72 -35.74 -4.62 -42.23
CA ARG A 72 -37.12 -4.73 -42.74
C ARG A 72 -37.76 -6.04 -42.28
N GLU A 73 -39.09 -6.03 -42.26
CA GLU A 73 -40.06 -7.08 -41.92
C GLU A 73 -39.89 -8.42 -42.70
N PRO A 74 -40.42 -9.56 -42.18
CA PRO A 74 -40.21 -10.88 -42.77
C PRO A 74 -41.28 -11.29 -43.80
N VAL A 75 -40.83 -11.88 -44.90
CA VAL A 75 -41.64 -12.56 -45.93
C VAL A 75 -41.50 -14.07 -45.77
N ALA A 76 -42.64 -14.77 -45.86
CA ALA A 76 -42.80 -16.21 -45.78
C ALA A 76 -42.16 -16.99 -46.95
N CYS A 77 -41.64 -18.20 -46.71
CA CYS A 77 -41.62 -19.25 -47.72
C CYS A 77 -41.63 -20.66 -47.10
N ARG A 78 -42.32 -21.57 -47.79
CA ARG A 78 -42.72 -22.94 -47.44
C ARG A 78 -41.69 -23.99 -47.90
N ARG A 79 -41.89 -25.23 -47.39
CA ARG A 79 -41.45 -26.57 -47.90
C ARG A 79 -39.97 -26.92 -47.60
N ASN A 80 -39.57 -28.13 -47.18
CA ASN A 80 -40.16 -29.46 -47.28
C ASN A 80 -39.67 -30.40 -46.14
N CYS A 81 -40.42 -31.48 -45.95
CA CYS A 81 -40.33 -32.56 -44.97
C CYS A 81 -39.03 -33.39 -44.96
N SER A 82 -38.72 -33.98 -43.80
CA SER A 82 -38.61 -35.45 -43.66
C SER A 82 -38.49 -35.88 -42.18
N GLU A 83 -39.49 -36.68 -41.76
CA GLU A 83 -39.43 -37.84 -40.86
C GLU A 83 -39.28 -37.68 -39.33
N ALA A 84 -40.27 -38.29 -38.65
CA ALA A 84 -40.43 -38.50 -37.20
C ALA A 84 -39.90 -39.92 -36.84
N PRO A 85 -39.88 -40.44 -35.56
CA PRO A 85 -41.03 -40.46 -34.65
C PRO A 85 -40.79 -40.44 -33.10
N TRP A 86 -41.76 -39.83 -32.42
CA TRP A 86 -42.51 -40.31 -31.22
C TRP A 86 -41.96 -40.32 -29.78
N LYS A 87 -42.90 -39.88 -28.89
CA LYS A 87 -43.14 -40.15 -27.45
C LYS A 87 -42.25 -39.37 -26.46
N SER A 88 -42.76 -38.75 -25.38
CA SER A 88 -44.11 -38.60 -24.81
C SER A 88 -44.07 -37.62 -23.61
N ARG A 89 -45.26 -37.16 -23.17
CA ARG A 89 -45.63 -36.51 -21.89
C ARG A 89 -45.58 -34.97 -21.77
N THR A 90 -46.67 -34.40 -22.27
CA THR A 90 -47.60 -33.44 -21.63
C THR A 90 -47.26 -32.85 -20.25
N GLY A 91 -47.33 -31.52 -20.17
CA GLY A 91 -47.59 -30.74 -18.95
C GLY A 91 -47.82 -29.27 -19.29
N ALA A 92 -49.08 -28.84 -19.34
CA ALA A 92 -49.51 -27.52 -19.77
C ALA A 92 -48.95 -26.37 -18.91
N PHE A 93 -48.51 -25.27 -19.55
CA PHE A 93 -48.39 -23.98 -18.88
C PHE A 93 -49.29 -22.92 -19.53
N SER A 94 -50.24 -22.49 -18.70
CA SER A 94 -51.26 -21.49 -18.90
C SER A 94 -50.69 -20.07 -19.11
N LEU A 95 -51.24 -19.36 -20.10
CA LEU A 95 -51.68 -17.96 -20.19
C LEU A 95 -51.41 -16.94 -19.02
N LYS A 96 -50.29 -17.00 -18.31
CA LYS A 96 -49.88 -15.99 -17.30
C LYS A 96 -48.73 -15.06 -17.72
N ALA A 97 -48.12 -15.26 -18.88
CA ALA A 97 -46.95 -14.50 -19.30
C ALA A 97 -47.24 -13.10 -19.88
N TRP A 98 -48.50 -12.72 -20.12
CA TRP A 98 -48.84 -11.42 -20.73
C TRP A 98 -49.23 -10.31 -19.74
N ARG A 99 -49.40 -10.60 -18.43
CA ARG A 99 -49.71 -9.56 -17.41
C ARG A 99 -48.48 -9.02 -16.65
N VAL A 100 -47.30 -9.61 -16.81
CA VAL A 100 -46.11 -9.22 -16.03
C VAL A 100 -45.36 -8.02 -16.63
N ALA A 101 -45.51 -7.75 -17.94
CA ALA A 101 -44.79 -6.66 -18.60
C ALA A 101 -45.40 -5.25 -18.39
N GLU A 102 -46.68 -5.14 -18.00
CA GLU A 102 -47.33 -3.83 -17.74
C GLU A 102 -47.18 -3.34 -16.30
N LEU A 103 -46.95 -4.24 -15.34
CA LEU A 103 -46.74 -3.92 -13.93
C LEU A 103 -45.38 -3.23 -13.66
N ASP A 104 -44.38 -3.46 -14.51
CA ASP A 104 -43.02 -2.94 -14.33
C ASP A 104 -42.86 -1.46 -14.73
N ARG A 105 -43.63 -0.99 -15.74
CA ARG A 105 -43.61 0.43 -16.15
C ARG A 105 -44.24 1.35 -15.11
N ALA A 106 -45.28 0.90 -14.41
CA ALA A 106 -45.94 1.69 -13.38
C ALA A 106 -45.04 1.85 -12.15
N GLN A 107 -44.37 0.77 -11.73
CA GLN A 107 -43.40 0.80 -10.63
C GLN A 107 -42.17 1.65 -10.98
N CYS A 108 -41.62 1.52 -12.20
CA CYS A 108 -40.52 2.37 -12.65
C CYS A 108 -40.90 3.87 -12.66
N LYS A 109 -42.12 4.23 -13.11
CA LYS A 109 -42.60 5.62 -13.09
C LYS A 109 -42.79 6.14 -11.66
N ALA A 110 -43.30 5.31 -10.75
CA ALA A 110 -43.44 5.65 -9.33
C ALA A 110 -42.08 5.89 -8.66
N MET A 111 -41.08 5.06 -8.98
CA MET A 111 -39.72 5.17 -8.43
C MET A 111 -39.02 6.44 -8.92
N VAL A 112 -39.15 6.78 -10.21
CA VAL A 112 -38.62 8.04 -10.76
C VAL A 112 -39.30 9.27 -10.15
N LYS A 113 -40.61 9.21 -9.89
CA LYS A 113 -41.35 10.27 -9.20
C LYS A 113 -40.85 10.44 -7.76
N ALA A 114 -40.69 9.35 -7.01
CA ALA A 114 -40.17 9.36 -5.63
C ALA A 114 -38.74 9.96 -5.54
N LEU A 115 -37.87 9.63 -6.51
CA LEU A 115 -36.52 10.20 -6.60
C LEU A 115 -36.54 11.71 -6.90
N ARG A 116 -37.47 12.17 -7.74
CA ARG A 116 -37.65 13.60 -8.06
C ARG A 116 -38.16 14.37 -6.84
N ASP A 117 -39.11 13.82 -6.10
CA ASP A 117 -39.68 14.45 -4.90
C ASP A 117 -38.67 14.51 -3.74
N ASN A 118 -37.84 13.47 -3.59
CA ASN A 118 -36.76 13.46 -2.60
C ASN A 118 -35.68 14.52 -2.92
N LYS A 119 -35.38 14.72 -4.22
CA LYS A 119 -34.46 15.78 -4.68
C LYS A 119 -35.02 17.18 -4.42
N GLU A 120 -36.32 17.39 -4.58
CA GLU A 120 -36.98 18.66 -4.20
C GLU A 120 -37.00 18.90 -2.70
N LYS A 121 -37.30 17.87 -1.88
CA LYS A 121 -37.24 17.95 -0.42
C LYS A 121 -35.82 18.32 0.05
N LYS A 122 -34.77 17.72 -0.52
CA LYS A 122 -33.36 18.08 -0.24
C LYS A 122 -33.03 19.53 -0.65
N LYS A 123 -33.55 20.02 -1.78
CA LYS A 123 -33.40 21.44 -2.20
C LYS A 123 -34.13 22.41 -1.26
N LYS A 124 -35.35 22.10 -0.81
CA LYS A 124 -36.10 22.90 0.16
C LYS A 124 -35.41 22.92 1.53
N LYS A 125 -34.86 21.78 1.98
CA LYS A 125 -34.08 21.69 3.24
C LYS A 125 -32.82 22.57 3.16
N LYS A 126 -32.05 22.52 2.05
CA LYS A 126 -30.90 23.41 1.80
C LYS A 126 -31.27 24.90 1.74
N LYS A 127 -32.43 25.26 1.18
CA LYS A 127 -32.92 26.66 1.17
C LYS A 127 -33.28 27.13 2.58
N LYS A 128 -33.93 26.29 3.41
CA LYS A 128 -34.23 26.62 4.82
C LYS A 128 -32.95 26.79 5.66
N THR A 129 -31.93 25.94 5.49
CA THR A 129 -30.63 26.10 6.19
C THR A 129 -29.89 27.36 5.76
N LYS A 130 -29.93 27.73 4.47
CA LYS A 130 -29.36 29.00 3.99
C LYS A 130 -30.12 30.23 4.53
N LYS A 131 -31.44 30.14 4.73
CA LYS A 131 -32.24 31.23 5.31
C LYS A 131 -31.97 31.40 6.81
N LYS A 132 -31.80 30.30 7.56
CA LYS A 132 -31.42 30.28 8.99
C LYS A 132 -30.00 30.83 9.24
N LYS A 133 -29.05 30.57 8.34
CA LYS A 133 -27.70 31.17 8.40
C LYS A 133 -27.66 32.66 8.06
N LYS A 134 -28.62 33.18 7.28
CA LYS A 134 -28.70 34.62 6.96
C LYS A 134 -29.39 35.46 8.05
N SER A 135 -30.26 34.86 8.87
CA SER A 135 -30.89 35.56 10.00
C SER A 135 -29.99 35.63 11.24
N ALA A 136 -28.99 34.76 11.38
CA ALA A 136 -28.04 34.77 12.49
C ALA A 136 -26.91 35.82 12.36
N CYS A 137 -26.83 36.54 11.23
CA CYS A 137 -25.80 37.56 10.99
C CYS A 137 -26.32 39.01 11.09
N ARG A 138 -27.49 39.24 11.71
CA ARG A 138 -28.01 40.58 12.01
C ARG A 138 -28.64 40.62 13.41
N GLY A 139 -27.85 41.03 14.39
CA GLY A 139 -28.23 41.33 15.78
C GLY A 139 -27.07 42.07 16.48
N PRO A 140 -27.33 43.02 17.41
CA PRO A 140 -26.50 44.20 17.64
C PRO A 140 -25.32 43.99 18.61
N VAL A 141 -24.33 44.89 18.46
CA VAL A 141 -23.14 45.05 19.31
C VAL A 141 -23.54 45.57 20.69
N ALA A 142 -23.02 44.95 21.76
CA ALA A 142 -23.09 45.47 23.12
C ALA A 142 -21.69 45.45 23.76
N LEU A 143 -21.34 46.58 24.38
CA LEU A 143 -20.12 46.89 25.11
C LEU A 143 -19.95 46.03 26.37
N ALA A 144 -18.70 45.75 26.74
CA ALA A 144 -18.32 45.38 28.11
C ALA A 144 -17.07 46.17 28.53
N GLN A 145 -17.20 46.88 29.66
CA GLN A 145 -16.22 47.75 30.31
C GLN A 145 -15.26 46.97 31.22
N CYS A 146 -14.12 47.60 31.49
CA CYS A 146 -13.01 47.20 32.36
C CYS A 146 -13.35 47.14 33.86
N ALA A 147 -12.55 46.37 34.63
CA ALA A 147 -12.12 46.72 36.00
C ALA A 147 -10.90 45.90 36.47
N HIS A 148 -9.82 46.61 36.87
CA HIS A 148 -8.80 46.41 37.93
C HIS A 148 -8.18 45.02 38.21
N GLY A 149 -6.89 44.83 38.53
CA GLY A 149 -5.80 45.74 38.90
C GLY A 149 -4.47 44.97 39.13
N LEU A 150 -3.37 45.72 39.08
CA LEU A 150 -1.95 45.38 39.35
C LEU A 150 -1.69 45.14 40.87
N PRO A 151 -0.52 44.62 41.36
CA PRO A 151 0.83 45.08 40.96
C PRO A 151 1.98 44.07 40.90
N ALA A 152 3.07 44.56 40.28
CA ALA A 152 4.40 43.99 40.22
C ALA A 152 5.29 44.49 41.38
N GLY A 153 6.27 43.68 41.79
CA GLY A 153 7.36 44.11 42.67
C GLY A 153 8.39 43.01 42.98
N ALA A 154 9.64 43.26 42.56
CA ALA A 154 10.92 42.75 43.07
C ALA A 154 11.28 41.25 42.96
N LEU A 155 12.33 40.92 42.18
CA LEU A 155 13.69 40.79 42.70
C LEU A 155 14.71 40.63 41.56
N CYS A 156 15.90 41.20 41.79
CA CYS A 156 17.05 41.28 40.89
C CYS A 156 18.18 40.37 41.40
N SER A 157 19.07 39.96 40.48
CA SER A 157 20.45 39.45 40.71
C SER A 157 20.54 38.05 41.34
N GLN A 158 21.36 37.09 40.89
CA GLN A 158 22.83 37.05 40.79
C GLN A 158 23.14 35.57 40.35
N ILE A 159 24.01 35.20 39.40
CA ILE A 159 25.48 35.06 39.49
C ILE A 159 25.99 34.50 38.16
N ALA A 160 27.06 35.10 37.65
CA ALA A 160 27.95 34.57 36.63
C ALA A 160 29.26 34.07 37.28
N ARG A 161 30.01 33.20 36.56
CA ARG A 161 31.29 32.51 36.84
C ARG A 161 31.05 31.00 37.04
N ALA A 162 31.81 30.06 36.49
CA ALA A 162 33.02 29.97 35.68
C ALA A 162 32.95 28.57 34.99
N GLN A 163 33.76 28.10 34.04
CA GLN A 163 35.20 28.13 33.85
C GLN A 163 35.50 27.73 32.39
N ALA A 164 36.49 28.38 31.79
CA ALA A 164 37.19 27.93 30.60
C ALA A 164 38.39 27.08 31.01
N ARG A 165 38.65 25.96 30.31
CA ARG A 165 39.96 25.28 30.15
C ARG A 165 39.85 24.09 29.18
N PRO A 166 40.96 23.55 28.63
CA PRO A 166 41.28 23.73 27.22
C PRO A 166 41.40 22.42 26.40
N HIS A 167 41.53 22.59 25.08
CA HIS A 167 41.85 21.55 24.09
C HIS A 167 43.04 20.65 24.49
N PRO A 168 42.94 19.32 24.30
CA PRO A 168 44.10 18.45 24.30
C PRO A 168 44.76 18.44 22.91
N ARG A 169 46.05 18.78 22.88
CA ARG A 169 46.98 18.38 21.83
C ARG A 169 47.24 16.88 21.98
N PHE A 170 46.96 16.09 20.96
CA PHE A 170 47.50 14.74 20.85
C PHE A 170 48.46 14.64 19.66
N SER A 171 49.64 14.16 20.02
CA SER A 171 50.80 13.85 19.23
C SER A 171 50.53 12.75 18.20
N THR A 172 50.96 12.99 16.97
CA THR A 172 51.15 11.97 15.94
C THR A 172 52.31 11.03 16.31
N PRO A 173 52.15 9.69 16.31
CA PRO A 173 53.28 8.78 16.27
C PRO A 173 53.82 8.72 14.83
N ALA A 174 55.11 8.98 14.67
CA ALA A 174 55.83 8.65 13.45
C ALA A 174 56.00 7.12 13.37
N LEU A 175 55.25 6.46 12.50
CA LEU A 175 55.51 5.08 12.11
C LEU A 175 56.65 5.08 11.09
N SER A 176 57.85 4.76 11.55
CA SER A 176 58.96 4.36 10.70
C SER A 176 58.70 2.96 10.17
N PHE A 177 58.19 2.84 8.94
CA PHE A 177 58.19 1.57 8.22
C PHE A 177 59.59 1.32 7.65
N SER A 178 60.34 0.39 8.24
CA SER A 178 61.50 -0.21 7.59
C SER A 178 61.01 -1.16 6.51
N LEU A 179 61.14 -0.77 5.24
CA LEU A 179 60.98 -1.69 4.11
C LEU A 179 62.19 -2.63 4.08
N SER A 180 62.03 -3.81 4.67
CA SER A 180 62.86 -4.97 4.38
C SER A 180 62.60 -5.38 2.92
N ILE A 181 63.61 -5.21 2.07
CA ILE A 181 63.61 -5.70 0.68
C ILE A 181 63.64 -7.23 0.73
N THR A 182 62.47 -7.85 0.62
CA THR A 182 62.34 -9.26 0.28
C THR A 182 62.24 -9.41 -1.23
N LYS A 183 63.09 -10.29 -1.76
CA LYS A 183 63.25 -10.67 -3.17
C LYS A 183 61.90 -10.75 -3.91
N ARG A 184 61.79 -10.00 -5.00
CA ARG A 184 60.78 -10.20 -6.05
C ARG A 184 60.92 -11.64 -6.57
N LYS A 185 59.85 -12.42 -6.38
CA LYS A 185 59.60 -13.68 -7.07
C LYS A 185 58.92 -13.29 -8.39
N ASP A 186 59.41 -13.84 -9.51
CA ASP A 186 58.81 -13.71 -10.84
C ASP A 186 57.30 -13.94 -10.77
N MET A 187 56.52 -12.89 -11.06
CA MET A 187 55.07 -12.96 -11.24
C MET A 187 54.82 -12.94 -12.74
N SER A 188 54.22 -14.01 -13.25
CA SER A 188 53.74 -14.13 -14.62
C SER A 188 52.69 -13.05 -14.93
N ASP A 189 52.84 -12.37 -16.06
CA ASP A 189 52.02 -11.24 -16.57
C ASP A 189 50.53 -11.56 -16.85
N GLU A 190 49.98 -12.68 -16.38
CA GLU A 190 48.58 -13.09 -16.66
C GLU A 190 47.63 -13.11 -15.45
N GLU A 191 48.09 -12.79 -14.23
CA GLU A 191 47.20 -12.67 -13.07
C GLU A 191 46.84 -11.20 -12.78
N PRO A 192 45.53 -10.86 -12.66
CA PRO A 192 45.14 -9.50 -12.31
C PRO A 192 45.58 -9.17 -10.89
N ASP A 193 46.38 -8.11 -10.76
CA ASP A 193 46.83 -7.57 -9.47
C ASP A 193 45.62 -7.14 -8.62
N LEU A 194 45.28 -7.99 -7.65
CA LEU A 194 44.12 -7.83 -6.76
C LEU A 194 44.27 -6.60 -5.84
N GLU A 195 45.51 -6.25 -5.46
CA GLU A 195 45.79 -5.06 -4.66
C GLU A 195 45.57 -3.79 -5.49
N LEU A 196 46.01 -3.79 -6.75
CA LEU A 196 45.74 -2.68 -7.67
C LEU A 196 44.24 -2.52 -7.94
N LEU A 197 43.49 -3.63 -8.06
CA LEU A 197 42.03 -3.61 -8.19
C LEU A 197 41.35 -3.02 -6.94
N GLU A 198 41.78 -3.39 -5.74
CA GLU A 198 41.28 -2.80 -4.49
C GLU A 198 41.60 -1.31 -4.38
N LEU A 199 42.80 -0.90 -4.78
CA LEU A 199 43.25 0.49 -4.75
C LEU A 199 42.50 1.34 -5.79
N LEU A 200 42.22 0.79 -6.97
CA LEU A 200 41.35 1.41 -7.97
C LEU A 200 39.91 1.53 -7.47
N ARG A 201 39.36 0.48 -6.83
CA ARG A 201 38.02 0.55 -6.23
C ARG A 201 37.95 1.61 -5.13
N ALA A 202 38.99 1.74 -4.29
CA ALA A 202 39.08 2.80 -3.28
C ALA A 202 39.12 4.19 -3.91
N ARG A 203 39.96 4.37 -4.94
CA ARG A 203 40.15 5.67 -5.62
C ARG A 203 38.91 6.14 -6.39
N PHE A 204 38.11 5.22 -6.92
CA PHE A 204 36.86 5.52 -7.61
C PHE A 204 35.62 5.52 -6.70
N GLY A 205 35.78 5.36 -5.37
CA GLY A 205 34.66 5.31 -4.43
C GLY A 205 33.76 4.08 -4.57
N LEU A 206 34.26 3.02 -5.23
CA LEU A 206 33.59 1.73 -5.37
C LEU A 206 33.77 0.85 -4.12
N ASN A 207 34.68 1.24 -3.21
CA ASN A 207 34.82 0.66 -1.86
C ASN A 207 33.93 1.34 -0.80
N ASN A 208 32.93 2.14 -1.20
CA ASN A 208 31.87 2.49 -0.28
C ASN A 208 31.09 1.22 0.07
N LYS A 209 31.56 0.47 1.06
CA LYS A 209 30.65 -0.20 1.98
C LYS A 209 29.65 0.89 2.35
N ASN A 210 28.36 0.66 2.12
CA ASN A 210 27.32 1.64 2.47
C ASN A 210 27.41 1.86 4.00
N GLU A 211 28.18 2.86 4.43
CA GLU A 211 28.29 3.31 5.83
C GLU A 211 27.06 4.12 6.27
N GLY A 212 26.05 4.23 5.41
CA GLY A 212 24.75 4.78 5.79
C GLY A 212 23.98 3.79 6.67
N PRO A 213 22.98 4.28 7.44
CA PRO A 213 22.07 3.40 8.16
C PRO A 213 21.45 2.38 7.20
N PRO A 214 21.25 1.11 7.63
CA PRO A 214 20.62 0.10 6.80
C PRO A 214 19.27 0.59 6.25
N ASP A 215 19.03 0.41 4.95
CA ASP A 215 17.77 0.75 4.29
C ASP A 215 17.27 -0.48 3.52
N THR A 216 15.98 -0.79 3.68
CA THR A 216 15.31 -1.89 2.97
C THR A 216 15.18 -1.59 1.47
N LYS A 217 15.22 -0.31 1.08
CA LYS A 217 14.94 0.23 -0.26
C LYS A 217 13.51 0.04 -0.74
N VAL A 218 12.63 -0.54 0.09
CA VAL A 218 11.22 -0.78 -0.24
C VAL A 218 10.48 0.54 -0.45
N LEU A 219 10.69 1.51 0.43
CA LEU A 219 9.99 2.81 0.32
C LEU A 219 10.40 3.59 -0.94
N SER A 220 11.68 3.54 -1.32
CA SER A 220 12.17 4.15 -2.56
C SER A 220 11.59 3.48 -3.80
N SER A 221 11.43 2.15 -3.76
CA SER A 221 10.78 1.36 -4.82
C SER A 221 9.30 1.71 -4.95
N ALA A 222 8.59 1.80 -3.83
CA ALA A 222 7.18 2.19 -3.78
C ALA A 222 6.96 3.62 -4.32
N GLN A 223 7.81 4.57 -3.95
CA GLN A 223 7.77 5.93 -4.50
C GLN A 223 7.98 5.92 -6.02
N PHE A 224 8.98 5.17 -6.50
CA PHE A 224 9.25 5.05 -7.93
C PHE A 224 8.06 4.45 -8.70
N ILE A 225 7.43 3.41 -8.15
CA ILE A 225 6.22 2.82 -8.75
C ILE A 225 5.10 3.87 -8.78
N TYR A 226 4.83 4.55 -7.65
CA TYR A 226 3.79 5.58 -7.56
C TYR A 226 3.98 6.69 -8.60
N ASP A 227 5.21 7.22 -8.72
CA ASP A 227 5.52 8.32 -9.65
C ASP A 227 5.35 7.92 -11.13
N ASN A 228 5.41 6.62 -11.44
CA ASN A 228 5.31 6.08 -12.79
C ASN A 228 4.04 5.22 -13.02
N SER A 229 3.12 5.17 -12.06
CA SER A 229 1.88 4.41 -12.16
C SER A 229 0.88 5.10 -13.09
N THR A 230 0.18 4.30 -13.91
CA THR A 230 -0.86 4.76 -14.84
C THR A 230 -2.23 4.14 -14.58
N ASP A 231 -2.25 2.95 -13.98
CA ASP A 231 -3.45 2.15 -13.74
C ASP A 231 -3.96 2.29 -12.31
N VAL A 232 -3.11 2.74 -11.38
CA VAL A 232 -3.43 2.97 -9.98
C VAL A 232 -3.12 4.42 -9.63
N ALA A 233 -4.03 5.09 -8.94
CA ALA A 233 -3.88 6.50 -8.56
C ALA A 233 -4.35 6.75 -7.13
N LEU A 234 -3.59 7.57 -6.40
CA LEU A 234 -3.91 8.00 -5.04
C LEU A 234 -4.74 9.28 -5.02
N ASP A 235 -5.79 9.32 -4.21
CA ASP A 235 -6.54 10.55 -3.93
C ASP A 235 -6.01 11.24 -2.65
N MET A 236 -5.28 12.33 -2.85
CA MET A 236 -4.66 13.08 -1.75
C MET A 236 -5.65 13.68 -0.76
N ARG A 237 -6.91 13.94 -1.17
CA ARG A 237 -7.91 14.52 -0.26
C ARG A 237 -8.48 13.45 0.66
N SER A 238 -8.85 12.31 0.09
CA SER A 238 -9.26 11.12 0.84
C SER A 238 -8.15 10.66 1.77
N THR A 239 -6.89 10.65 1.32
CA THR A 239 -5.73 10.29 2.15
C THR A 239 -5.65 11.15 3.41
N LYS A 240 -5.75 12.48 3.28
CA LYS A 240 -5.71 13.40 4.43
C LYS A 240 -6.90 13.23 5.37
N ALA A 241 -8.09 13.03 4.81
CA ALA A 241 -9.29 12.80 5.60
C ALA A 241 -9.20 11.46 6.35
N ALA A 242 -8.73 10.40 5.69
CA ALA A 242 -8.54 9.09 6.27
C ALA A 242 -7.47 9.12 7.37
N ALA A 243 -6.35 9.83 7.18
CA ALA A 243 -5.32 9.99 8.22
C ALA A 243 -5.90 10.52 9.53
N THR A 244 -6.80 11.52 9.47
CA THR A 244 -7.46 12.06 10.67
C THR A 244 -8.39 11.04 11.32
N LEU A 245 -9.16 10.29 10.52
CA LEU A 245 -10.09 9.29 11.03
C LEU A 245 -9.39 8.06 11.62
N ILE A 246 -8.39 7.54 10.91
CA ILE A 246 -7.57 6.39 11.33
C ILE A 246 -6.88 6.72 12.65
N HIS A 247 -6.20 7.86 12.74
CA HIS A 247 -5.53 8.26 13.99
C HIS A 247 -6.52 8.41 15.16
N ALA A 248 -7.69 9.01 14.92
CA ALA A 248 -8.71 9.14 15.96
C ALA A 248 -9.25 7.78 16.45
N GLU A 249 -9.48 6.83 15.54
CA GLU A 249 -9.93 5.49 15.92
C GLU A 249 -8.82 4.67 16.60
N MET A 250 -7.56 4.79 16.14
CA MET A 250 -6.41 4.16 16.81
C MET A 250 -6.27 4.65 18.26
N GLN A 251 -6.40 5.96 18.50
CA GLN A 251 -6.35 6.51 19.86
C GLN A 251 -7.53 6.04 20.71
N LYS A 252 -8.73 5.99 20.14
CA LYS A 252 -9.94 5.52 20.85
C LYS A 252 -9.85 4.05 21.27
N ARG A 253 -9.14 3.23 20.49
CA ARG A 253 -8.94 1.80 20.75
C ARG A 253 -7.65 1.50 21.51
N GLU A 254 -6.87 2.53 21.85
CA GLU A 254 -5.53 2.40 22.46
C GLU A 254 -4.63 1.42 21.68
N TYR A 255 -4.70 1.50 20.34
CA TYR A 255 -4.05 0.55 19.44
C TYR A 255 -2.52 0.61 19.58
N SER A 256 -1.88 -0.54 19.82
CA SER A 256 -0.44 -0.63 20.09
C SER A 256 0.13 -1.97 19.66
N ALA A 257 1.46 -2.13 19.75
CA ALA A 257 2.14 -3.39 19.47
C ALA A 257 1.58 -4.57 20.30
N ALA A 258 1.13 -4.30 21.53
CA ALA A 258 0.55 -5.30 22.42
C ALA A 258 -0.75 -5.93 21.85
N THR A 259 -1.41 -5.29 20.88
CA THR A 259 -2.58 -5.87 20.20
C THR A 259 -2.23 -7.17 19.47
N TRP A 260 -0.98 -7.34 19.04
CA TRP A 260 -0.51 -8.60 18.45
C TRP A 260 -0.57 -9.75 19.46
N SER A 261 -0.14 -9.53 20.70
CA SER A 261 -0.16 -10.54 21.77
C SER A 261 -1.56 -10.84 22.29
N GLN A 262 -2.54 -9.96 22.06
CA GLN A 262 -3.93 -10.18 22.47
C GLN A 262 -4.65 -11.24 21.64
N GLN A 263 -4.06 -11.69 20.52
CA GLN A 263 -4.65 -12.72 19.67
C GLN A 263 -4.60 -14.09 20.36
N PRO A 264 -5.71 -14.84 20.41
CA PRO A 264 -5.82 -16.05 21.23
C PRO A 264 -4.94 -17.22 20.74
N LEU A 265 -4.54 -17.21 19.48
CA LEU A 265 -3.73 -18.28 18.89
C LEU A 265 -2.23 -17.95 18.87
N HIS A 266 -1.83 -16.72 19.20
CA HIS A 266 -0.42 -16.35 19.24
C HIS A 266 0.25 -16.85 20.52
N PRO A 267 1.51 -17.31 20.44
CA PRO A 267 2.29 -17.68 21.62
C PRO A 267 2.37 -16.51 22.61
N GLN A 268 2.29 -16.81 23.90
CA GLN A 268 2.34 -15.83 24.98
C GLN A 268 3.69 -15.81 25.70
N SER A 269 4.49 -16.87 25.56
CA SER A 269 5.86 -16.90 26.06
C SER A 269 6.73 -15.93 25.25
N LYS A 270 7.73 -15.33 25.90
CA LYS A 270 8.74 -14.47 25.25
C LYS A 270 10.08 -15.20 25.19
N ASP A 271 10.08 -16.41 24.64
CA ASP A 271 11.23 -17.29 24.55
C ASP A 271 11.59 -17.60 23.09
N GLU A 272 12.67 -18.36 22.89
CA GLU A 272 13.13 -18.76 21.56
C GLU A 272 12.09 -19.63 20.83
N ALA A 273 11.27 -20.40 21.55
CA ALA A 273 10.17 -21.16 20.96
C ALA A 273 9.14 -20.24 20.27
N THR A 274 8.81 -19.10 20.89
CA THR A 274 7.97 -18.07 20.27
C THR A 274 8.63 -17.45 19.04
N LEU A 275 9.94 -17.19 19.09
CA LEU A 275 10.67 -16.68 17.94
C LEU A 275 10.63 -17.65 16.76
N ASN A 276 10.86 -18.94 17.01
CA ASN A 276 10.76 -20.01 16.02
C ASN A 276 9.34 -20.14 15.46
N PHE A 277 8.32 -19.99 16.31
CA PHE A 277 6.92 -19.97 15.88
C PHE A 277 6.64 -18.81 14.93
N ILE A 278 7.06 -17.58 15.27
CA ILE A 278 6.86 -16.38 14.45
C ILE A 278 7.57 -16.55 13.10
N PHE A 279 8.83 -17.03 13.11
CA PHE A 279 9.57 -17.27 11.87
C PHE A 279 8.85 -18.27 10.95
N THR A 280 8.38 -19.39 11.50
CA THR A 280 7.65 -20.42 10.75
C THR A 280 6.34 -19.87 10.18
N MET A 281 5.61 -19.12 11.00
CA MET A 281 4.36 -18.49 10.63
C MET A 281 4.56 -17.50 9.46
N ASP A 282 5.55 -16.63 9.54
CA ASP A 282 5.81 -15.62 8.52
C ASP A 282 6.48 -16.14 7.27
N LEU A 283 7.30 -17.19 7.41
CA LEU A 283 7.76 -18.00 6.29
C LEU A 283 6.59 -18.59 5.51
N LEU A 284 5.46 -18.88 6.14
CA LEU A 284 4.28 -19.46 5.50
C LEU A 284 3.15 -18.43 5.26
N ASN A 285 3.37 -17.14 5.51
CA ASN A 285 2.31 -16.13 5.46
C ASN A 285 2.05 -15.58 4.03
N PHE A 286 1.43 -16.38 3.17
CA PHE A 286 1.09 -16.01 1.77
C PHE A 286 -0.14 -16.73 1.20
N SER A 287 -0.85 -16.11 0.25
CA SER A 287 -1.90 -16.70 -0.62
C SER A 287 -3.07 -17.45 0.05
N PHE A 288 -3.68 -16.91 1.10
CA PHE A 288 -4.82 -17.57 1.79
C PHE A 288 -6.20 -17.39 1.13
N TRP A 289 -6.31 -16.64 0.04
CA TRP A 289 -7.60 -16.43 -0.63
C TRP A 289 -8.02 -17.66 -1.44
N SER A 290 -9.32 -17.92 -1.51
CA SER A 290 -9.90 -19.08 -2.22
C SER A 290 -10.87 -18.62 -3.31
N GLU A 291 -11.01 -19.44 -4.35
CA GLU A 291 -12.06 -19.30 -5.36
C GLU A 291 -13.35 -20.02 -4.97
N LYS A 292 -13.26 -20.92 -3.98
CA LYS A 292 -14.39 -21.68 -3.46
C LYS A 292 -15.25 -20.87 -2.49
N SER A 293 -16.42 -21.39 -2.18
CA SER A 293 -17.34 -20.78 -1.21
C SER A 293 -16.77 -20.77 0.22
N GLU A 294 -17.46 -20.11 1.15
CA GLU A 294 -17.06 -20.12 2.57
C GLU A 294 -17.06 -21.53 3.17
N GLU A 295 -17.90 -22.43 2.66
CA GLU A 295 -18.04 -23.80 3.15
C GLU A 295 -16.90 -24.71 2.65
N GLU A 296 -16.46 -24.52 1.41
CA GLU A 296 -15.53 -25.43 0.74
C GLU A 296 -14.06 -24.99 0.77
N ARG A 297 -13.81 -23.71 1.06
CA ARG A 297 -12.44 -23.17 1.16
C ARG A 297 -11.63 -23.82 2.26
N PHE A 298 -10.30 -23.72 2.11
CA PHE A 298 -9.35 -24.21 3.11
C PHE A 298 -9.67 -23.62 4.49
N ALA A 299 -9.86 -24.51 5.46
CA ALA A 299 -10.18 -24.17 6.82
C ALA A 299 -9.60 -25.20 7.79
N ILE A 300 -9.24 -24.75 8.98
CA ILE A 300 -8.72 -25.62 10.04
C ILE A 300 -9.71 -25.60 11.19
N VAL A 301 -10.09 -26.78 11.66
CA VAL A 301 -10.91 -26.92 12.87
C VAL A 301 -9.94 -27.14 14.03
N TYR A 302 -9.94 -26.21 14.98
CA TYR A 302 -9.05 -26.22 16.13
C TYR A 302 -9.80 -25.66 17.34
N GLN A 303 -9.72 -26.38 18.48
CA GLN A 303 -10.46 -26.07 19.72
C GLN A 303 -11.98 -25.86 19.49
N GLY A 304 -12.60 -26.70 18.65
CA GLY A 304 -14.03 -26.63 18.35
C GLY A 304 -14.46 -25.44 17.48
N LYS A 305 -13.52 -24.62 17.00
CA LYS A 305 -13.78 -23.47 16.12
C LYS A 305 -13.16 -23.67 14.74
N ARG A 306 -13.88 -23.20 13.71
CA ARG A 306 -13.40 -23.17 12.32
C ARG A 306 -12.63 -21.87 12.07
N TRP A 307 -11.39 -22.01 11.61
CA TRP A 307 -10.48 -20.92 11.29
C TRP A 307 -10.20 -20.87 9.79
N THR A 308 -10.17 -19.67 9.21
CA THR A 308 -9.93 -19.42 7.78
C THR A 308 -8.95 -18.26 7.59
N GLY A 309 -8.38 -18.14 6.39
CA GLY A 309 -7.42 -17.08 6.08
C GLY A 309 -6.11 -17.24 6.87
N TYR A 310 -5.52 -16.13 7.28
CA TYR A 310 -4.30 -16.13 8.12
C TYR A 310 -4.45 -17.00 9.38
N PHE A 311 -5.58 -16.90 10.10
CA PHE A 311 -5.78 -17.65 11.35
C PHE A 311 -5.84 -19.16 11.15
N SER A 312 -6.13 -19.67 9.95
CA SER A 312 -6.05 -21.12 9.72
C SER A 312 -4.62 -21.63 9.74
N LEU A 313 -3.65 -20.82 9.30
CA LEU A 313 -2.22 -21.17 9.43
C LEU A 313 -1.80 -21.21 10.90
N VAL A 314 -2.15 -20.19 11.68
CA VAL A 314 -1.78 -20.15 13.10
C VAL A 314 -2.40 -21.33 13.86
N ALA A 315 -3.69 -21.62 13.61
CA ALA A 315 -4.37 -22.78 14.19
C ALA A 315 -3.73 -24.11 13.79
N LEU A 316 -3.25 -24.22 12.54
CA LEU A 316 -2.55 -25.40 12.05
C LEU A 316 -1.21 -25.62 12.76
N LEU A 317 -0.42 -24.56 12.95
CA LEU A 317 0.86 -24.65 13.65
C LEU A 317 0.65 -25.08 15.11
N GLN A 318 -0.33 -24.48 15.79
CA GLN A 318 -0.69 -24.87 17.16
C GLN A 318 -1.17 -26.33 17.24
N ARG A 319 -2.03 -26.76 16.30
CA ARG A 319 -2.50 -28.15 16.22
C ARG A 319 -1.35 -29.14 16.02
N ALA A 320 -0.36 -28.80 15.20
CA ALA A 320 0.79 -29.67 14.98
C ALA A 320 1.68 -29.78 16.24
N LEU A 321 1.90 -28.66 16.93
CA LEU A 321 2.64 -28.66 18.20
C LEU A 321 1.92 -29.46 19.30
N GLU A 322 0.59 -29.40 19.37
CA GLU A 322 -0.21 -30.24 20.29
C GLU A 322 -0.17 -31.74 19.96
N GLN A 323 0.19 -32.09 18.72
CA GLN A 323 0.37 -33.47 18.26
C GLN A 323 1.82 -33.94 18.37
N ASP A 324 2.66 -33.23 19.13
CA ASP A 324 4.09 -33.49 19.30
C ASP A 324 4.88 -33.46 17.98
N ILE A 325 4.37 -32.77 16.96
CA ILE A 325 5.09 -32.55 15.69
C ILE A 325 5.86 -31.23 15.82
N PRO A 326 7.21 -31.24 15.79
CA PRO A 326 8.04 -30.05 15.96
C PRO A 326 8.07 -29.18 14.68
N ILE A 327 6.89 -28.78 14.18
CA ILE A 327 6.71 -28.06 12.92
C ILE A 327 7.40 -26.70 12.89
N THR A 328 7.76 -26.14 14.04
CA THR A 328 8.47 -24.85 14.15
C THR A 328 9.99 -24.99 14.25
N SER A 329 10.51 -26.23 14.21
CA SER A 329 11.95 -26.49 14.36
C SER A 329 12.66 -26.57 13.01
N PRO A 330 13.73 -25.79 12.76
CA PRO A 330 14.50 -25.86 11.52
C PRO A 330 15.09 -27.24 11.23
N SER A 331 15.58 -27.94 12.26
CA SER A 331 16.13 -29.30 12.14
C SER A 331 15.10 -30.31 11.62
N PHE A 332 13.85 -30.20 12.05
CA PHE A 332 12.75 -31.01 11.53
C PHE A 332 12.50 -30.75 10.05
N TRP A 333 12.65 -29.51 9.57
CA TRP A 333 12.46 -29.22 8.15
C TRP A 333 13.56 -29.74 7.24
N ILE A 334 14.73 -30.12 7.74
CA ILE A 334 15.82 -30.62 6.89
C ILE A 334 15.75 -32.13 6.79
N ASP A 335 15.33 -32.79 7.86
CA ASP A 335 15.20 -34.23 7.92
C ASP A 335 14.03 -34.72 7.06
N GLU A 336 14.35 -35.35 5.93
CA GLU A 336 13.34 -35.91 5.01
C GLU A 336 12.73 -37.23 5.54
N GLU A 337 13.37 -37.89 6.51
CA GLU A 337 12.87 -39.13 7.10
C GLU A 337 11.80 -38.85 8.15
N THR A 338 12.00 -37.85 9.01
CA THR A 338 11.02 -37.48 10.04
C THR A 338 9.94 -36.54 9.52
N CYS A 339 10.29 -35.58 8.65
CA CYS A 339 9.36 -34.64 8.05
C CYS A 339 8.96 -35.10 6.65
N THR A 340 8.31 -36.26 6.51
CA THR A 340 7.91 -36.74 5.17
C THR A 340 6.80 -35.87 4.56
N GLU A 341 6.59 -35.98 3.26
CA GLU A 341 5.49 -35.28 2.58
C GLU A 341 4.13 -35.69 3.16
N GLU A 342 3.96 -36.94 3.57
CA GLU A 342 2.74 -37.46 4.21
C GLU A 342 2.50 -36.81 5.58
N VAL A 343 3.55 -36.62 6.38
CA VAL A 343 3.46 -35.91 7.67
C VAL A 343 3.04 -34.46 7.42
N LEU A 344 3.67 -33.79 6.46
CA LEU A 344 3.29 -32.42 6.10
C LEU A 344 1.86 -32.36 5.55
N ARG A 345 1.43 -33.28 4.70
CA ARG A 345 0.04 -33.36 4.22
C ARG A 345 -0.96 -33.57 5.37
N THR A 346 -0.57 -34.31 6.40
CA THR A 346 -1.36 -34.48 7.62
C THR A 346 -1.45 -33.18 8.41
N VAL A 347 -0.32 -32.50 8.61
CA VAL A 347 -0.28 -31.18 9.28
C VAL A 347 -1.13 -30.16 8.54
N PHE A 348 -0.97 -30.08 7.21
CA PHE A 348 -1.69 -29.17 6.32
C PHE A 348 -3.09 -29.64 5.91
N SER A 349 -3.58 -30.74 6.47
CA SER A 349 -4.91 -31.27 6.16
C SER A 349 -6.00 -30.29 6.59
N SER A 350 -6.95 -30.03 5.69
CA SER A 350 -8.16 -29.27 6.00
C SER A 350 -8.93 -29.98 7.12
N GLY A 351 -9.51 -29.19 8.03
CA GLY A 351 -10.40 -29.71 9.07
C GLY A 351 -11.79 -30.09 8.58
N THR A 352 -12.04 -30.01 7.27
CA THR A 352 -13.31 -30.35 6.62
C THR A 352 -13.11 -31.49 5.62
N GLU A 353 -14.00 -32.48 5.68
CA GLU A 353 -14.01 -33.58 4.72
C GLU A 353 -14.31 -33.02 3.31
N GLY A 354 -13.44 -33.34 2.33
CA GLY A 354 -13.51 -32.75 0.98
C GLY A 354 -13.14 -31.27 0.88
N GLY A 355 -12.57 -30.68 1.95
CA GLY A 355 -12.07 -29.31 1.94
C GLY A 355 -10.98 -29.07 0.90
N GLU A 356 -10.85 -27.83 0.45
CA GLU A 356 -9.71 -27.40 -0.36
C GLU A 356 -8.38 -27.71 0.34
N GLU A 357 -7.37 -28.14 -0.41
CA GLU A 357 -5.98 -28.21 0.08
C GLU A 357 -5.46 -26.80 0.38
N ILE A 358 -4.50 -26.67 1.30
CA ILE A 358 -3.87 -25.37 1.52
C ILE A 358 -3.31 -24.82 0.19
N PRO A 359 -3.61 -23.57 -0.18
CA PRO A 359 -3.07 -23.00 -1.40
C PRO A 359 -1.54 -23.03 -1.40
N LEU A 360 -0.97 -23.43 -2.54
CA LEU A 360 0.48 -23.50 -2.78
C LEU A 360 1.21 -24.44 -1.81
N PHE A 361 0.64 -25.61 -1.52
CA PHE A 361 1.24 -26.61 -0.62
C PHE A 361 2.69 -26.94 -1.01
N ALA A 362 2.95 -27.27 -2.28
CA ALA A 362 4.29 -27.62 -2.73
C ALA A 362 5.31 -26.49 -2.51
N GLU A 363 4.91 -25.24 -2.72
CA GLU A 363 5.73 -24.06 -2.49
C GLU A 363 6.00 -23.84 -0.98
N ARG A 364 5.04 -24.16 -0.11
CA ARG A 364 5.22 -24.10 1.35
C ARG A 364 6.27 -25.07 1.82
N VAL A 365 6.19 -26.32 1.35
CA VAL A 365 7.20 -27.35 1.64
C VAL A 365 8.58 -26.87 1.15
N LYS A 366 8.67 -26.34 -0.08
CA LYS A 366 9.92 -25.78 -0.60
C LYS A 366 10.48 -24.65 0.27
N CYS A 367 9.63 -23.73 0.73
CA CYS A 367 10.05 -22.64 1.62
C CYS A 367 10.61 -23.18 2.95
N LEU A 368 9.96 -24.20 3.55
CA LEU A 368 10.44 -24.83 4.79
C LEU A 368 11.80 -25.51 4.58
N ARG A 369 11.94 -26.31 3.53
CA ARG A 369 13.20 -27.01 3.21
C ARG A 369 14.34 -26.03 2.93
N GLU A 370 14.05 -24.96 2.19
CA GLU A 370 15.03 -23.92 1.90
C GLU A 370 15.46 -23.18 3.17
N ALA A 371 14.50 -22.72 3.97
CA ALA A 371 14.80 -21.99 5.19
C ALA A 371 15.55 -22.86 6.21
N GLY A 372 15.18 -24.14 6.34
CA GLY A 372 15.90 -25.10 7.18
C GLY A 372 17.37 -25.20 6.79
N ARG A 373 17.68 -25.47 5.51
CA ARG A 373 19.06 -25.55 5.03
C ARG A 373 19.86 -24.28 5.27
N VAL A 374 19.29 -23.12 4.96
CA VAL A 374 19.99 -21.83 5.18
C VAL A 374 20.27 -21.60 6.67
N LEU A 375 19.32 -21.93 7.56
CA LEU A 375 19.52 -21.80 9.00
C LEU A 375 20.61 -22.74 9.50
N ASP A 376 20.66 -24.00 9.04
CA ASP A 376 21.67 -24.98 9.44
C ASP A 376 23.07 -24.62 8.92
N GLU A 377 23.17 -24.17 7.66
CA GLU A 377 24.45 -23.86 7.02
C GLU A 377 25.06 -22.52 7.48
N GLU A 378 24.24 -21.50 7.76
CA GLU A 378 24.72 -20.13 8.00
C GLU A 378 24.42 -19.58 9.40
N PHE A 379 23.51 -20.19 10.17
CA PHE A 379 23.02 -19.65 11.45
C PHE A 379 22.95 -20.69 12.58
N ASP A 380 23.80 -21.73 12.52
CA ASP A 380 23.89 -22.81 13.52
C ASP A 380 22.53 -23.47 13.85
N GLY A 381 21.60 -23.47 12.89
CA GLY A 381 20.25 -24.01 13.03
C GLY A 381 19.29 -23.17 13.90
N SER A 382 19.68 -21.96 14.33
CA SER A 382 18.87 -21.11 15.21
C SER A 382 18.39 -19.82 14.54
N VAL A 383 17.10 -19.53 14.71
CA VAL A 383 16.50 -18.24 14.33
C VAL A 383 16.97 -17.11 15.26
N ALA A 384 17.34 -17.41 16.51
CA ALA A 384 17.88 -16.42 17.42
C ALA A 384 19.20 -15.85 16.90
N THR A 385 20.11 -16.71 16.44
CA THR A 385 21.37 -16.31 15.81
C THR A 385 21.16 -15.42 14.59
N LEU A 386 20.19 -15.75 13.73
CA LEU A 386 19.78 -14.90 12.60
C LEU A 386 19.33 -13.49 13.02
N VAL A 387 18.59 -13.38 14.13
CA VAL A 387 18.13 -12.09 14.67
C VAL A 387 19.30 -11.32 15.32
N GLU A 388 20.17 -12.01 16.04
CA GLU A 388 21.37 -11.42 16.66
C GLU A 388 22.33 -10.83 15.63
N ASP A 389 22.50 -11.51 14.48
CA ASP A 389 23.30 -11.04 13.35
C ASP A 389 22.79 -9.72 12.73
N ALA A 390 21.52 -9.37 12.97
CA ALA A 390 20.97 -8.08 12.56
C ALA A 390 21.44 -6.91 13.45
N GLN A 391 22.09 -7.19 14.59
CA GLN A 391 22.69 -6.19 15.49
C GLN A 391 21.71 -5.09 15.88
N GLY A 392 20.47 -5.46 16.24
CA GLY A 392 19.42 -4.51 16.65
C GLY A 392 18.86 -3.63 15.52
N SER A 393 19.13 -3.94 14.24
CA SER A 393 18.55 -3.21 13.10
C SER A 393 17.49 -4.01 12.36
N ALA A 394 16.27 -3.47 12.35
CA ALA A 394 15.12 -3.96 11.60
C ALA A 394 15.41 -4.00 10.09
N ALA A 395 15.96 -2.92 9.53
CA ALA A 395 16.27 -2.88 8.10
C ALA A 395 17.42 -3.83 7.72
N ARG A 396 18.37 -4.07 8.62
CA ARG A 396 19.42 -5.09 8.41
C ARG A 396 18.83 -6.49 8.37
N LEU A 397 17.97 -6.84 9.33
CA LEU A 397 17.31 -8.15 9.38
C LEU A 397 16.50 -8.43 8.10
N VAL A 398 15.71 -7.44 7.63
CA VAL A 398 14.98 -7.56 6.35
C VAL A 398 15.92 -7.82 5.18
N ASN A 399 17.06 -7.12 5.11
CA ASN A 399 18.03 -7.31 4.04
C ASN A 399 18.72 -8.66 4.12
N LEU A 400 19.08 -9.13 5.33
CA LEU A 400 19.69 -10.43 5.57
C LEU A 400 18.75 -11.56 5.11
N LEU A 401 17.46 -11.48 5.47
CA LEU A 401 16.44 -12.40 5.01
C LEU A 401 16.35 -12.43 3.48
N ALA A 402 16.26 -11.28 2.83
CA ALA A 402 16.15 -11.20 1.37
C ALA A 402 17.42 -11.69 0.64
N GLU A 403 18.59 -11.52 1.25
CA GLU A 403 19.88 -11.94 0.70
C GLU A 403 20.04 -13.46 0.80
N LYS A 404 19.88 -14.02 2.00
CA LYS A 404 20.17 -15.43 2.30
C LYS A 404 19.05 -16.38 1.90
N PHE A 405 17.80 -15.94 2.06
CA PHE A 405 16.63 -16.76 1.77
C PHE A 405 15.96 -16.28 0.48
N SER A 406 16.05 -17.08 -0.57
CA SER A 406 15.42 -16.79 -1.86
C SER A 406 13.89 -16.67 -1.76
N CYS A 407 13.25 -17.43 -0.87
CA CYS A 407 11.82 -17.33 -0.61
C CYS A 407 11.42 -15.96 0.00
N PHE A 408 12.31 -15.27 0.73
CA PHE A 408 12.04 -13.92 1.25
C PHE A 408 12.37 -12.80 0.26
N ARG A 409 13.02 -13.11 -0.87
CA ARG A 409 13.49 -12.15 -1.89
C ARG A 409 12.38 -11.67 -2.83
N ASP A 410 11.37 -11.02 -2.27
CA ASP A 410 10.22 -10.45 -2.97
C ASP A 410 10.61 -9.17 -3.73
N GLU A 411 11.10 -9.38 -4.96
CA GLU A 411 11.58 -8.38 -5.91
C GLU A 411 10.91 -8.54 -7.28
N GLY A 412 10.76 -7.43 -8.01
CA GLY A 412 10.17 -7.41 -9.34
C GLY A 412 10.86 -6.40 -10.26
N THR A 413 10.48 -6.40 -11.53
CA THR A 413 10.94 -5.38 -12.50
C THR A 413 9.78 -4.48 -12.91
N PHE A 414 9.87 -3.20 -12.60
CA PHE A 414 8.88 -2.19 -13.00
C PHE A 414 9.56 -1.07 -13.78
N GLU A 415 9.04 -0.73 -14.97
CA GLU A 415 9.62 0.31 -15.84
C GLU A 415 11.15 0.18 -16.03
N LYS A 416 11.61 -1.06 -16.24
CA LYS A 416 13.02 -1.45 -16.42
C LYS A 416 13.93 -1.23 -15.20
N LYS A 417 13.37 -1.00 -14.02
CA LYS A 417 14.12 -0.94 -12.76
C LYS A 417 13.72 -2.11 -11.87
N SER A 418 14.70 -2.65 -11.15
CA SER A 418 14.42 -3.55 -10.04
C SER A 418 13.73 -2.78 -8.91
N VAL A 419 12.66 -3.36 -8.38
CA VAL A 419 11.86 -2.83 -7.27
C VAL A 419 11.71 -3.91 -6.22
N ARG A 420 11.71 -3.51 -4.95
CA ARG A 420 11.62 -4.43 -3.79
C ARG A 420 10.33 -4.20 -3.02
N PHE A 421 9.68 -5.28 -2.60
CA PHE A 421 8.52 -5.24 -1.70
C PHE A 421 8.80 -5.93 -0.38
N LEU A 422 9.56 -7.03 -0.38
CA LEU A 422 10.04 -7.75 0.81
C LEU A 422 8.95 -7.99 1.86
N LYS A 423 7.72 -8.30 1.43
CA LYS A 423 6.54 -8.34 2.31
C LYS A 423 6.74 -9.26 3.50
N ARG A 424 7.05 -10.54 3.27
CA ARG A 424 7.20 -11.53 4.35
C ARG A 424 8.40 -11.25 5.25
N ALA A 425 9.50 -10.75 4.69
CA ALA A 425 10.67 -10.36 5.49
C ALA A 425 10.35 -9.18 6.42
N GLN A 426 9.60 -8.20 5.93
CA GLN A 426 9.14 -7.07 6.74
C GLN A 426 8.13 -7.50 7.82
N ILE A 427 7.23 -8.46 7.53
CA ILE A 427 6.31 -9.00 8.53
C ILE A 427 7.06 -9.70 9.66
N PHE A 428 8.04 -10.56 9.34
CA PHE A 428 8.81 -11.24 10.38
C PHE A 428 9.43 -10.27 11.38
N VAL A 429 10.08 -9.21 10.89
CA VAL A 429 10.66 -8.19 11.77
C VAL A 429 9.60 -7.46 12.59
N ALA A 430 8.46 -7.14 11.98
CA ALA A 430 7.36 -6.46 12.64
C ALA A 430 6.67 -7.33 13.71
N ASP A 431 6.49 -8.61 13.47
CA ASP A 431 5.84 -9.55 14.38
C ASP A 431 6.77 -9.88 15.56
N VAL A 432 8.09 -10.02 15.32
CA VAL A 432 9.08 -10.11 16.40
C VAL A 432 9.09 -8.83 17.24
N TRP A 433 9.15 -7.66 16.61
CA TRP A 433 9.07 -6.39 17.33
C TRP A 433 7.79 -6.27 18.17
N ALA A 434 6.64 -6.63 17.59
CA ALA A 434 5.34 -6.49 18.23
C ALA A 434 5.14 -7.49 19.39
N CYS A 435 5.53 -8.75 19.18
CA CYS A 435 5.44 -9.82 20.18
C CYS A 435 6.28 -9.52 21.42
N PHE A 436 7.54 -9.12 21.21
CA PHE A 436 8.46 -8.82 22.30
C PHE A 436 8.31 -7.41 22.86
N GLN A 437 7.55 -6.54 22.17
CA GLN A 437 7.25 -5.14 22.54
C GLN A 437 8.49 -4.25 22.58
N GLY A 438 9.44 -4.48 21.67
CA GLY A 438 10.68 -3.70 21.59
C GLY A 438 11.78 -4.10 22.56
N GLU A 439 11.65 -5.26 23.23
CA GLU A 439 12.64 -5.77 24.19
C GLU A 439 13.22 -7.11 23.71
N GLY A 440 14.41 -7.50 24.18
CA GLY A 440 15.02 -8.80 23.86
C GLY A 440 15.18 -8.99 22.35
N TYR A 441 14.65 -10.09 21.80
CA TYR A 441 14.71 -10.35 20.35
C TYR A 441 13.97 -9.31 19.49
N GLY A 442 13.05 -8.52 20.07
CA GLY A 442 12.33 -7.46 19.37
C GLY A 442 12.94 -6.06 19.51
N GLU A 443 14.11 -5.93 20.13
CA GLU A 443 14.80 -4.65 20.28
C GLU A 443 15.39 -4.21 18.93
N PHE A 444 14.71 -3.26 18.28
CA PHE A 444 15.15 -2.68 17.01
C PHE A 444 15.23 -1.16 17.08
N ASP A 445 16.39 -0.60 16.73
CA ASP A 445 16.66 0.84 16.74
C ASP A 445 15.93 1.61 15.64
N ASP A 446 15.60 0.92 14.54
CA ASP A 446 15.12 1.54 13.31
C ASP A 446 13.85 0.89 12.76
N VAL A 447 12.97 0.39 13.65
CA VAL A 447 11.68 -0.21 13.27
C VAL A 447 10.80 0.71 12.39
N ASP A 448 10.97 2.03 12.50
CA ASP A 448 10.27 3.02 11.67
C ASP A 448 10.65 2.95 10.18
N ASN A 449 11.73 2.25 9.83
CA ASN A 449 12.12 1.98 8.44
C ASN A 449 11.27 0.86 7.79
N ILE A 450 10.54 0.07 8.59
CA ILE A 450 9.62 -0.94 8.09
C ILE A 450 8.37 -0.27 7.53
N THR A 451 7.96 -0.70 6.33
CA THR A 451 6.80 -0.18 5.62
C THR A 451 5.57 -1.07 5.84
N MET A 452 4.42 -0.68 5.30
CA MET A 452 3.22 -1.53 5.29
C MET A 452 3.43 -2.78 4.43
N PHE A 453 2.65 -3.82 4.70
CA PHE A 453 2.78 -5.13 4.06
C PHE A 453 1.84 -5.24 2.85
N ALA A 454 2.41 -5.08 1.65
CA ALA A 454 1.64 -5.01 0.41
C ALA A 454 1.06 -6.38 -0.03
N ASP A 455 -0.06 -6.75 0.58
CA ASP A 455 -0.85 -7.95 0.29
C ASP A 455 -2.07 -7.66 -0.60
N TYR A 456 -3.14 -8.48 -0.52
CA TYR A 456 -4.42 -8.23 -1.18
C TYR A 456 -5.50 -7.56 -0.31
N ARG A 457 -5.40 -7.61 1.04
CA ARG A 457 -6.39 -7.03 1.96
C ARG A 457 -6.18 -5.54 2.17
N ILE A 458 -4.95 -5.08 2.31
CA ILE A 458 -4.67 -3.67 2.54
C ILE A 458 -5.04 -2.82 1.32
N PRO A 459 -4.70 -3.19 0.07
CA PRO A 459 -5.19 -2.45 -1.10
C PRO A 459 -6.72 -2.42 -1.21
N GLN A 460 -7.40 -3.49 -0.77
CA GLN A 460 -8.86 -3.58 -0.74
C GLN A 460 -9.47 -2.55 0.23
N ILE A 461 -8.99 -2.46 1.48
CA ILE A 461 -9.48 -1.44 2.42
C ILE A 461 -9.09 -0.02 2.00
N LEU A 462 -7.90 0.18 1.43
CA LEU A 462 -7.49 1.48 0.90
C LEU A 462 -8.39 1.94 -0.26
N GLN A 463 -8.87 1.01 -1.09
CA GLN A 463 -9.87 1.29 -2.12
C GLN A 463 -11.23 1.64 -1.50
N GLN A 464 -11.70 0.89 -0.49
CA GLN A 464 -12.94 1.19 0.24
C GLN A 464 -12.90 2.58 0.88
N LEU A 465 -11.76 2.98 1.45
CA LEU A 465 -11.52 4.32 2.02
C LEU A 465 -11.34 5.42 0.95
N SER A 466 -11.45 5.07 -0.34
CA SER A 466 -11.25 5.97 -1.48
C SER A 466 -9.86 6.63 -1.52
N ILE A 467 -8.86 6.00 -0.90
CA ILE A 467 -7.46 6.43 -0.91
C ILE A 467 -6.81 6.02 -2.23
N ILE A 468 -7.08 4.79 -2.68
CA ILE A 468 -6.61 4.26 -3.96
C ILE A 468 -7.78 4.15 -4.94
N SER A 469 -7.50 4.43 -6.21
CA SER A 469 -8.44 4.25 -7.32
C SER A 469 -7.77 3.52 -8.48
N TYR A 470 -8.53 2.65 -9.14
CA TYR A 470 -8.07 1.87 -10.28
C TYR A 470 -8.62 2.41 -11.60
N CYS A 471 -7.85 2.24 -12.67
CA CYS A 471 -8.32 2.52 -14.02
C CYS A 471 -9.46 1.55 -14.39
N PRO A 472 -10.35 1.91 -15.33
CA PRO A 472 -11.51 1.07 -15.64
C PRO A 472 -11.19 -0.37 -16.06
N PRO A 473 -10.13 -0.66 -16.85
CA PRO A 473 -9.74 -2.04 -17.14
C PRO A 473 -9.37 -2.85 -15.89
N LEU A 474 -8.54 -2.30 -15.02
CA LEU A 474 -8.11 -2.97 -13.78
C LEU A 474 -9.28 -3.15 -12.81
N ALA A 475 -10.10 -2.12 -12.62
CA ALA A 475 -11.28 -2.20 -11.79
C ALA A 475 -12.23 -3.31 -12.26
N ASN A 476 -12.50 -3.38 -13.57
CA ASN A 476 -13.35 -4.42 -14.16
C ASN A 476 -12.73 -5.83 -14.08
N ALA A 477 -11.39 -5.94 -14.14
CA ALA A 477 -10.72 -7.23 -13.94
C ALA A 477 -10.91 -7.74 -12.50
N ILE A 478 -10.73 -6.85 -11.51
CA ILE A 478 -10.95 -7.15 -10.09
C ILE A 478 -12.42 -7.49 -9.82
N GLU A 479 -13.36 -6.68 -10.32
CA GLU A 479 -14.81 -6.91 -10.18
C GLU A 479 -15.28 -8.24 -10.77
N ARG A 480 -14.62 -8.71 -11.81
CA ARG A 480 -14.91 -10.00 -12.47
C ARG A 480 -14.09 -11.16 -11.92
N PHE A 481 -13.34 -10.94 -10.84
CA PHE A 481 -12.47 -11.94 -10.24
C PHE A 481 -11.45 -12.54 -11.22
N GLN A 482 -11.01 -11.76 -12.20
CA GLN A 482 -10.02 -12.22 -13.17
C GLN A 482 -8.65 -12.38 -12.49
N PRO A 483 -7.96 -13.53 -12.68
CA PRO A 483 -6.60 -13.69 -12.19
C PRO A 483 -5.65 -12.65 -12.81
N ILE A 484 -4.76 -12.11 -11.98
CA ILE A 484 -3.66 -11.25 -12.39
C ILE A 484 -2.37 -12.03 -12.14
N GLU A 485 -1.59 -12.24 -13.21
CA GLU A 485 -0.31 -12.96 -13.15
C GLU A 485 0.66 -12.28 -12.17
N SER A 486 1.47 -13.09 -11.48
CA SER A 486 2.54 -12.54 -10.63
C SER A 486 3.62 -11.89 -11.49
N GLY A 487 4.12 -10.73 -11.06
CA GLY A 487 4.98 -9.84 -11.85
C GLY A 487 4.22 -8.91 -12.80
N HIS A 488 2.89 -9.02 -12.93
CA HIS A 488 2.15 -8.18 -13.86
C HIS A 488 2.17 -6.71 -13.44
N THR A 489 2.18 -5.78 -14.41
CA THR A 489 2.29 -4.34 -14.12
C THR A 489 1.17 -3.82 -13.23
N TRP A 490 -0.04 -4.38 -13.31
CA TRP A 490 -1.15 -4.05 -12.42
C TRP A 490 -0.88 -4.45 -10.97
N GLU A 491 -0.37 -5.65 -10.74
CA GLU A 491 0.01 -6.13 -9.41
C GLU A 491 1.08 -5.21 -8.80
N MET A 492 2.16 -4.96 -9.56
CA MET A 492 3.27 -4.12 -9.11
C MET A 492 2.77 -2.71 -8.73
N GLN A 493 1.88 -2.12 -9.54
CA GLN A 493 1.28 -0.82 -9.25
C GLN A 493 0.36 -0.85 -8.02
N ILE A 494 -0.47 -1.88 -7.85
CA ILE A 494 -1.33 -2.03 -6.67
C ILE A 494 -0.47 -2.09 -5.40
N ARG A 495 0.55 -2.95 -5.38
CA ARG A 495 1.45 -3.13 -4.23
C ARG A 495 2.23 -1.84 -3.93
N GLY A 496 2.90 -1.28 -4.93
CA GLY A 496 3.74 -0.10 -4.75
C GLY A 496 2.95 1.15 -4.36
N CYS A 497 1.77 1.37 -4.96
CA CYS A 497 0.92 2.49 -4.58
C CYS A 497 0.31 2.31 -3.18
N SER A 498 0.07 1.07 -2.74
CA SER A 498 -0.43 0.80 -1.38
C SER A 498 0.62 1.14 -0.32
N ILE A 499 1.88 0.75 -0.55
CA ILE A 499 3.00 1.14 0.32
C ILE A 499 3.11 2.64 0.42
N TRP A 500 3.10 3.32 -0.72
CA TRP A 500 3.20 4.77 -0.74
C TRP A 500 1.98 5.46 -0.12
N ALA A 501 0.78 4.91 -0.27
CA ALA A 501 -0.44 5.44 0.34
C ALA A 501 -0.36 5.43 1.86
N VAL A 502 0.08 4.32 2.47
CA VAL A 502 0.22 4.23 3.93
C VAL A 502 1.34 5.13 4.44
N GLU A 503 2.45 5.25 3.70
CA GLU A 503 3.48 6.23 4.06
C GLU A 503 2.93 7.67 4.06
N LEU A 504 2.09 8.02 3.08
CA LEU A 504 1.42 9.33 3.06
C LEU A 504 0.43 9.52 4.21
N LEU A 505 -0.27 8.45 4.64
CA LEU A 505 -1.10 8.48 5.84
C LEU A 505 -0.24 8.77 7.07
N ARG A 506 0.82 8.00 7.29
CA ARG A 506 1.76 8.16 8.42
C ARG A 506 2.31 9.58 8.48
N ARG A 507 2.83 10.09 7.36
CA ARG A 507 3.37 11.47 7.26
C ARG A 507 2.32 12.53 7.60
N GLU A 508 1.08 12.36 7.16
CA GLU A 508 0.02 13.32 7.49
C GLU A 508 -0.39 13.22 8.96
N ILE A 509 -0.43 12.03 9.55
CA ILE A 509 -0.71 11.84 10.99
C ILE A 509 0.36 12.54 11.84
N VAL A 510 1.64 12.25 11.60
CA VAL A 510 2.78 12.87 12.32
C VAL A 510 2.79 14.38 12.12
N LYS A 511 2.44 14.87 10.93
CA LYS A 511 2.33 16.32 10.67
C LYS A 511 1.21 16.97 11.48
N LEU A 512 0.09 16.30 11.69
CA LEU A 512 -1.04 16.81 12.48
C LEU A 512 -0.79 16.67 13.98
N ASN A 513 -0.05 15.64 14.39
CA ASN A 513 0.31 15.36 15.77
C ASN A 513 1.76 14.86 15.86
N PRO A 514 2.75 15.75 16.06
CA PRO A 514 4.17 15.38 16.12
C PRO A 514 4.52 14.41 17.24
N GLU A 515 3.73 14.38 18.32
CA GLU A 515 3.92 13.47 19.45
C GLU A 515 3.28 12.09 19.24
N ALA A 516 2.63 11.87 18.09
CA ALA A 516 2.02 10.58 17.77
C ALA A 516 3.11 9.52 17.58
N LYS A 517 3.18 8.56 18.50
CA LYS A 517 4.00 7.34 18.37
C LYS A 517 3.32 6.36 17.41
N VAL A 518 3.40 6.67 16.11
CA VAL A 518 2.79 5.85 15.05
C VAL A 518 3.81 5.54 13.95
N ASN A 519 3.92 4.27 13.60
CA ASN A 519 4.74 3.77 12.51
C ASN A 519 3.87 3.09 11.45
N ALA A 520 4.46 2.70 10.32
CA ALA A 520 3.70 2.09 9.23
C ALA A 520 3.15 0.69 9.61
N VAL A 521 3.87 -0.05 10.47
CA VAL A 521 3.46 -1.35 11.00
C VAL A 521 2.14 -1.25 11.77
N LEU A 522 2.02 -0.30 12.70
CA LEU A 522 0.80 -0.10 13.49
C LEU A 522 -0.39 0.33 12.63
N ILE A 523 -0.14 1.13 11.59
CA ILE A 523 -1.20 1.50 10.64
C ILE A 523 -1.63 0.28 9.82
N ASP A 524 -0.68 -0.59 9.43
CA ASP A 524 -0.97 -1.82 8.69
C ASP A 524 -1.85 -2.78 9.51
N PHE A 525 -1.44 -3.09 10.74
CA PHE A 525 -2.22 -3.92 11.66
C PHE A 525 -3.64 -3.38 11.85
N PHE A 526 -3.78 -2.07 12.09
CA PHE A 526 -5.09 -1.44 12.20
C PHE A 526 -5.92 -1.56 10.92
N LEU A 527 -5.31 -1.36 9.75
CA LEU A 527 -5.99 -1.47 8.46
C LEU A 527 -6.43 -2.91 8.16
N TYR A 528 -5.64 -3.90 8.56
CA TYR A 528 -5.98 -5.31 8.44
C TYR A 528 -7.21 -5.67 9.30
N ASP A 529 -7.20 -5.27 10.57
CA ASP A 529 -8.33 -5.46 11.50
C ASP A 529 -9.59 -4.78 10.96
N LEU A 530 -9.45 -3.53 10.49
CA LEU A 530 -10.55 -2.80 9.87
C LEU A 530 -11.09 -3.52 8.63
N ALA A 531 -10.22 -4.10 7.79
CA ALA A 531 -10.65 -4.86 6.62
C ALA A 531 -11.45 -6.11 7.03
N LYS A 532 -11.06 -6.80 8.10
CA LYS A 532 -11.78 -7.95 8.66
C LYS A 532 -13.13 -7.56 9.26
N GLU A 533 -13.18 -6.45 10.01
CA GLU A 533 -14.43 -5.90 10.56
C GLU A 533 -15.42 -5.56 9.43
N ARG A 534 -14.97 -4.88 8.37
CA ARG A 534 -15.82 -4.52 7.22
C ARG A 534 -16.33 -5.71 6.44
N GLU A 535 -15.50 -6.75 6.29
CA GLU A 535 -15.90 -8.02 5.68
C GLU A 535 -17.00 -8.68 6.49
N LYS A 536 -16.83 -8.78 7.82
CA LYS A 536 -17.84 -9.33 8.73
C LYS A 536 -19.15 -8.54 8.68
N GLU A 537 -19.08 -7.21 8.77
CA GLU A 537 -20.25 -6.32 8.68
C GLU A 537 -21.01 -6.50 7.35
N ALA A 538 -20.30 -6.66 6.23
CA ALA A 538 -20.91 -6.88 4.93
C ALA A 538 -21.62 -8.23 4.87
N LEU A 539 -20.97 -9.31 5.34
CA LEU A 539 -21.54 -10.66 5.35
C LEU A 539 -22.77 -10.74 6.28
N GLU A 540 -22.70 -10.20 7.50
CA GLU A 540 -23.82 -10.16 8.45
C GLU A 540 -24.97 -9.28 7.95
N GLY A 541 -24.64 -8.18 7.25
CA GLY A 541 -25.61 -7.27 6.66
C GLY A 541 -26.23 -7.75 5.34
N GLY A 542 -25.85 -8.93 4.83
CA GLY A 542 -26.28 -9.44 3.53
C GLY A 542 -25.80 -8.60 2.33
N GLY A 543 -24.74 -7.82 2.53
CA GLY A 543 -24.09 -7.01 1.50
C GLY A 543 -22.98 -7.76 0.77
N GLU A 544 -22.49 -7.18 -0.33
CA GLU A 544 -21.35 -7.71 -1.06
C GLU A 544 -20.03 -7.21 -0.47
N VAL A 545 -19.10 -8.13 -0.22
CA VAL A 545 -17.72 -7.79 0.14
C VAL A 545 -17.03 -7.21 -1.09
N MET A 546 -16.37 -6.05 -0.95
CA MET A 546 -15.62 -5.46 -2.07
C MET A 546 -14.59 -6.46 -2.60
N PRO A 547 -14.51 -6.74 -3.91
CA PRO A 547 -13.54 -7.68 -4.44
C PRO A 547 -12.11 -7.16 -4.27
N HIS A 548 -11.16 -8.06 -4.09
CA HIS A 548 -9.72 -7.77 -4.09
C HIS A 548 -9.07 -8.34 -5.35
N HIS A 549 -7.86 -7.88 -5.66
CA HIS A 549 -7.10 -8.45 -6.77
C HIS A 549 -6.74 -9.92 -6.49
N ARG A 550 -6.77 -10.76 -7.52
CA ARG A 550 -6.50 -12.21 -7.42
C ARG A 550 -5.19 -12.54 -8.11
N THR A 551 -4.12 -12.47 -7.33
CA THR A 551 -2.79 -12.92 -7.76
C THR A 551 -2.39 -14.07 -6.86
N ARG A 552 -2.02 -15.20 -7.46
CA ARG A 552 -1.55 -16.38 -6.75
C ARG A 552 -0.02 -16.37 -6.79
N SER A 553 0.61 -16.21 -5.63
CA SER A 553 2.08 -16.18 -5.53
C SER A 553 2.57 -16.49 -4.11
N ILE A 554 3.86 -16.78 -3.97
CA ILE A 554 4.50 -16.95 -2.66
C ILE A 554 4.79 -15.62 -1.94
N TRP A 555 4.52 -14.47 -2.59
CA TRP A 555 5.00 -13.18 -2.13
C TRP A 555 4.10 -12.54 -1.07
N TYR A 556 2.78 -12.79 -1.10
CA TYR A 556 1.82 -12.18 -0.18
C TYR A 556 0.49 -12.91 -0.04
#